data_AF-A0A328C152-F1
#
_entry.id   AF-A0A328C152-F1
#
_cell.length_a   1.000
_cell.length_b   1.000
_cell.length_c   1.000
_cell.angle_alpha   90.00
_cell.angle_beta   90.00
_cell.angle_gamma   90.00
#
_symmetry.space_group_name_H-M   'P 1'
#
loop_
_entity.id
_entity.type
_entity.pdbx_description
1 polymer ?
#
loop_
_entity_poly.entity_id
_entity_poly.type
_entity_poly.pdbx_seq_one_letter_code
_entity_poly.pdbx_strand_id
1 'polypeptide(L)'
;MGVIYLLVYIFGSLSVWLGSRNVISAALDGESILGAMQFVGFGVWMIVLAAILHAVVLKRREDAGVLEGLNPSRWKLLIGGMLAWWVPTVAAWIQFELYIDPIRMFPFVTVVGAGAVVLWLAFRVLPQTKMMWPLATVAVTLLGIPLGLLTVSVPIKHFNHHLSSVKIRAFENSGYARSYEGIIAAHDDTYIGGPAPLIGEEGLGVLGELADAREVDVEAEIAAGRLREAEDGTLIKINEDGSEEKVGTLETFDDVFQEALEADRKVASEEEARKRAAWEAEMEERRRGGRFLGLREAPAVESADAS
;
A
#
# COMPACT_ATOMS: atom_id res chain seq x y z
N MET A 1 20.91 -17.69 -25.04
CA MET A 1 20.69 -19.00 -24.36
C MET A 1 20.52 -18.83 -22.85
N GLY A 2 21.46 -18.21 -22.12
CA GLY A 2 21.36 -18.07 -20.65
C GLY A 2 20.09 -17.36 -20.13
N VAL A 3 19.59 -16.36 -20.85
CA VAL A 3 18.39 -15.59 -20.47
C VAL A 3 17.12 -16.46 -20.46
N ILE A 4 16.96 -17.37 -21.43
CA ILE A 4 15.76 -18.23 -21.51
C ILE A 4 15.72 -19.18 -20.31
N TYR A 5 16.84 -19.81 -19.96
CA TYR A 5 16.92 -20.66 -18.77
C TYR A 5 16.62 -19.89 -17.49
N LEU A 6 17.21 -18.70 -17.35
CA LEU A 6 16.95 -17.83 -16.21
C LEU A 6 15.46 -17.48 -16.09
N LEU A 7 14.80 -17.12 -17.20
CA LEU A 7 13.37 -16.85 -17.21
C LEU A 7 12.56 -18.09 -16.82
N VAL A 8 12.87 -19.26 -17.35
CA VAL A 8 12.16 -20.51 -16.98
C VAL A 8 12.34 -20.84 -15.49
N TYR A 9 13.53 -20.63 -14.93
CA TYR A 9 13.76 -20.79 -13.49
C TYR A 9 12.98 -19.77 -12.65
N ILE A 10 12.91 -18.50 -13.09
CA ILE A 10 12.13 -17.46 -12.40
C ILE A 10 10.64 -17.81 -12.46
N PHE A 11 10.09 -18.09 -13.64
CA PHE A 11 8.68 -18.46 -13.80
C PHE A 11 8.33 -19.72 -13.03
N GLY A 12 9.16 -20.77 -13.13
CA GLY A 12 8.97 -22.00 -12.38
C GLY A 12 8.97 -21.76 -10.87
N SER A 13 9.90 -20.93 -10.37
CA SER A 13 9.97 -20.59 -8.95
C SER A 13 8.77 -19.77 -8.48
N LEU A 14 8.30 -18.82 -9.28
CA LEU A 14 7.06 -18.06 -9.00
C LEU A 14 5.83 -18.98 -8.99
N SER A 15 5.74 -19.95 -9.92
CA SER A 15 4.67 -20.95 -9.93
C SER A 15 4.71 -21.84 -8.68
N VAL A 16 5.88 -22.28 -8.25
CA VAL A 16 6.06 -23.04 -7.00
C VAL A 16 5.63 -22.19 -5.80
N TRP A 17 6.06 -20.93 -5.71
CA TRP A 17 5.66 -20.02 -4.64
C TRP A 17 4.14 -19.81 -4.60
N LEU A 18 3.51 -19.46 -5.73
CA LEU A 18 2.06 -19.26 -5.85
C LEU A 18 1.30 -20.53 -5.46
N GLY A 19 1.72 -21.68 -5.99
CA GLY A 19 1.14 -22.97 -5.66
C GLY A 19 1.26 -23.29 -4.17
N SER A 20 2.45 -23.13 -3.58
CA SER A 20 2.67 -23.36 -2.14
C SER A 20 1.85 -22.42 -1.26
N ARG A 21 1.76 -21.14 -1.62
CA ARG A 21 0.92 -20.17 -0.92
C ARG A 21 -0.55 -20.59 -0.96
N ASN A 22 -1.05 -21.02 -2.12
CA ASN A 22 -2.43 -21.46 -2.28
C ASN A 22 -2.71 -22.77 -1.55
N VAL A 23 -1.75 -23.71 -1.52
CA VAL A 23 -1.87 -24.95 -0.74
C VAL A 23 -1.98 -24.63 0.75
N ILE A 24 -1.15 -23.71 1.26
CA ILE A 24 -1.20 -23.29 2.67
C ILE A 24 -2.55 -22.62 2.98
N SER A 25 -3.03 -21.71 2.12
CA SER A 25 -4.36 -21.08 2.34
C SER A 25 -5.46 -22.12 2.31
N ALA A 26 -5.55 -22.94 1.26
CA ALA A 26 -6.59 -23.97 1.15
C ALA A 26 -6.56 -24.96 2.33
N ALA A 27 -5.37 -25.32 2.82
CA ALA A 27 -5.25 -26.18 4.01
C ALA A 27 -5.75 -25.50 5.29
N LEU A 28 -5.52 -24.20 5.45
CA LEU A 28 -6.02 -23.42 6.60
C LEU A 28 -7.52 -23.14 6.51
N ASP A 29 -8.03 -22.94 5.29
CA ASP A 29 -9.42 -22.61 4.99
C ASP A 29 -10.30 -23.89 4.86
N GLY A 30 -9.70 -25.08 4.94
CA GLY A 30 -10.40 -26.37 4.82
C GLY A 30 -10.87 -26.72 3.41
N GLU A 31 -10.33 -26.05 2.40
CA GLU A 31 -10.67 -26.23 0.99
C GLU A 31 -9.83 -27.33 0.30
N SER A 32 -10.23 -27.69 -0.92
CA SER A 32 -9.50 -28.69 -1.72
C SER A 32 -8.12 -28.16 -2.15
N ILE A 33 -7.06 -28.82 -1.70
CA ILE A 33 -5.67 -28.49 -2.06
C ILE A 33 -5.30 -28.90 -3.50
N LEU A 34 -6.14 -29.69 -4.18
CA LEU A 34 -5.77 -30.37 -5.42
C LEU A 34 -5.45 -29.39 -6.56
N GLY A 35 -6.23 -28.31 -6.69
CA GLY A 35 -5.99 -27.26 -7.68
C GLY A 35 -4.69 -26.49 -7.41
N ALA A 36 -4.38 -26.24 -6.13
CA ALA A 36 -3.14 -25.56 -5.73
C ALA A 36 -1.90 -26.45 -5.96
N MET A 37 -2.02 -27.76 -5.74
CA MET A 37 -0.95 -28.73 -6.03
C MET A 37 -0.60 -28.82 -7.52
N GLN A 38 -1.55 -28.60 -8.42
CA GLN A 38 -1.28 -28.58 -9.87
C GLN A 38 -0.32 -27.46 -10.25
N PHE A 39 -0.47 -26.26 -9.66
CA PHE A 39 0.45 -25.15 -9.89
C PHE A 39 1.87 -25.43 -9.35
N VAL A 40 1.97 -26.07 -8.18
CA VAL A 40 3.27 -26.53 -7.64
C VAL A 40 3.91 -27.54 -8.61
N GLY A 41 3.15 -28.56 -9.01
CA GLY A 41 3.64 -29.60 -9.92
C GLY A 41 4.11 -29.05 -11.27
N PHE A 42 3.38 -28.10 -11.84
CA PHE A 42 3.76 -27.40 -13.07
C PHE A 42 5.07 -26.63 -12.91
N GLY A 43 5.22 -25.86 -11.82
CA GLY A 43 6.46 -25.12 -11.53
C GLY A 43 7.67 -26.03 -11.33
N VAL A 44 7.49 -27.14 -10.58
CA VAL A 44 8.53 -28.16 -10.40
C VAL A 44 8.94 -28.76 -11.74
N TRP A 45 7.96 -29.13 -12.57
CA TRP A 45 8.22 -29.71 -13.89
C TRP A 45 9.02 -28.76 -14.79
N MET A 46 8.67 -27.47 -14.82
CA MET A 46 9.43 -26.45 -15.57
C MET A 46 10.90 -26.37 -15.12
N ILE A 47 11.13 -26.35 -13.80
CA ILE A 47 12.48 -26.26 -13.24
C ILE A 47 13.30 -27.52 -13.56
N VAL A 48 12.70 -28.71 -13.44
CA VAL A 48 13.35 -29.98 -13.77
C VAL A 48 13.69 -30.05 -15.26
N LEU A 49 12.76 -29.67 -16.14
CA LEU A 49 13.00 -29.63 -17.58
C LEU A 49 14.14 -28.66 -17.95
N ALA A 50 14.14 -27.47 -17.35
CA ALA A 50 15.23 -26.50 -17.52
C ALA A 50 16.56 -27.05 -17.04
N ALA A 51 16.59 -27.78 -15.92
CA ALA A 51 17.79 -28.42 -15.39
C ALA A 51 18.34 -29.49 -16.33
N ILE A 52 17.47 -30.33 -16.89
CA ILE A 52 17.86 -31.36 -17.87
C ILE A 52 18.45 -30.70 -19.11
N LEU A 53 17.80 -29.67 -19.66
CA LEU A 53 18.31 -28.94 -20.82
C LEU A 53 19.66 -28.25 -20.50
N HIS A 54 19.79 -27.64 -19.32
CA HIS A 54 21.03 -27.01 -18.88
C HIS A 54 22.17 -28.05 -18.75
N ALA A 55 21.88 -29.22 -18.19
CA ALA A 55 22.80 -30.36 -18.12
C ALA A 55 23.27 -30.83 -19.50
N VAL A 56 22.34 -30.98 -20.45
CA VAL A 56 22.64 -31.38 -21.83
C VAL A 56 23.52 -30.37 -22.54
N VAL A 57 23.24 -29.06 -22.37
CA VAL A 57 24.05 -27.99 -22.94
C VAL A 57 25.45 -27.96 -22.35
N LEU A 58 25.59 -28.10 -21.03
CA LEU A 58 26.88 -28.18 -20.34
C LEU A 58 27.71 -29.36 -20.83
N LYS A 59 27.08 -30.54 -20.96
CA LYS A 59 27.74 -31.74 -21.49
C LYS A 59 28.20 -31.54 -22.95
N ARG A 60 27.40 -30.85 -23.77
CA ARG A 60 27.72 -30.60 -25.19
C ARG A 60 28.84 -29.59 -25.40
N ARG A 61 29.00 -28.63 -24.50
CA ARG A 61 29.99 -27.55 -24.65
C ARG A 61 31.37 -27.87 -24.06
N GLU A 62 31.52 -28.97 -23.32
CA GLU A 62 32.72 -29.29 -22.52
C GLU A 62 33.16 -28.16 -21.53
N ASP A 63 32.39 -27.08 -21.42
CA ASP A 63 32.58 -25.91 -20.54
C ASP A 63 32.43 -26.20 -19.03
N ALA A 64 32.40 -27.47 -18.63
CA ALA A 64 32.29 -27.86 -17.23
C ALA A 64 33.49 -27.43 -16.36
N GLY A 65 34.60 -26.98 -16.97
CA GLY A 65 35.84 -26.62 -16.30
C GLY A 65 35.92 -25.22 -15.70
N VAL A 66 34.96 -24.31 -15.93
CA VAL A 66 35.13 -22.89 -15.54
C VAL A 66 34.76 -22.59 -14.07
N LEU A 67 34.17 -23.55 -13.34
CA LEU A 67 33.64 -23.28 -12.00
C LEU A 67 34.18 -24.19 -10.88
N GLU A 68 35.22 -25.00 -11.14
CA GLU A 68 35.84 -25.92 -10.15
C GLU A 68 36.53 -25.21 -8.96
N GLY A 69 36.69 -23.89 -8.98
CA GLY A 69 37.44 -23.13 -7.96
C GLY A 69 36.62 -22.31 -6.96
N LEU A 70 35.32 -22.07 -7.18
CA LEU A 70 34.52 -21.17 -6.34
C LEU A 70 33.85 -21.94 -5.19
N ASN A 71 34.63 -22.23 -4.16
CA ASN A 71 34.08 -22.58 -2.85
C ASN A 71 34.07 -21.31 -1.98
N PRO A 72 33.02 -20.47 -2.04
CA PRO A 72 32.94 -19.27 -1.21
C PRO A 72 33.11 -19.66 0.26
N SER A 73 33.83 -18.84 1.05
CA SER A 73 34.19 -19.18 2.44
C SER A 73 32.97 -19.70 3.21
N ARG A 74 33.00 -21.00 3.54
CA ARG A 74 31.78 -21.81 3.73
C ARG A 74 30.84 -21.24 4.79
N TRP A 75 31.35 -20.80 5.94
CA TRP A 75 30.49 -20.34 7.03
C TRP A 75 29.98 -18.91 6.87
N LYS A 76 30.72 -18.03 6.19
CA LYS A 76 30.29 -16.64 6.00
C LYS A 76 29.04 -16.54 5.12
N LEU A 77 28.93 -17.41 4.11
CA LEU A 77 27.74 -17.49 3.25
C LEU A 77 26.51 -17.94 4.04
N LEU A 78 26.65 -18.96 4.89
CA LEU A 78 25.56 -19.43 5.75
C LEU A 78 25.13 -18.36 6.76
N ILE A 79 26.08 -17.79 7.50
CA ILE A 79 25.79 -16.79 8.53
C ILE A 79 25.18 -15.54 7.89
N GLY A 80 25.78 -15.04 6.81
CA GLY A 80 25.26 -13.89 6.07
C GLY A 80 23.87 -14.17 5.49
N GLY A 81 23.66 -15.37 4.92
CA GLY A 81 22.36 -15.79 4.40
C GLY A 81 21.29 -15.89 5.48
N MET A 82 21.59 -16.51 6.62
CA MET A 82 20.67 -16.63 7.77
C MET A 82 20.32 -15.26 8.34
N LEU A 83 21.30 -14.36 8.49
CA LEU A 83 21.05 -12.99 8.95
C LEU A 83 20.18 -12.23 7.95
N ALA A 84 20.51 -12.25 6.66
CA ALA A 84 19.73 -11.60 5.61
C ALA A 84 18.31 -12.17 5.48
N TRP A 85 18.12 -13.46 5.79
CA TRP A 85 16.81 -14.11 5.75
C TRP A 85 15.96 -13.78 6.99
N TRP A 86 16.48 -14.04 8.20
CA TRP A 86 15.69 -13.96 9.43
C TRP A 86 15.62 -12.59 10.06
N VAL A 87 16.71 -11.80 10.03
CA VAL A 87 16.76 -10.51 10.74
C VAL A 87 15.68 -9.55 10.22
N PRO A 88 15.45 -9.37 8.91
CA PRO A 88 14.38 -8.49 8.43
C PRO A 88 12.99 -8.95 8.88
N THR A 89 12.74 -10.26 8.91
CA THR A 89 11.44 -10.83 9.30
C THR A 89 11.20 -10.66 10.80
N VAL A 90 12.20 -10.95 11.64
CA VAL A 90 12.12 -10.74 13.09
C VAL A 90 12.00 -9.26 13.41
N ALA A 91 12.76 -8.38 12.75
CA ALA A 91 12.66 -6.94 12.94
C ALA A 91 11.29 -6.39 12.52
N ALA A 92 10.69 -6.93 11.46
CA ALA A 92 9.33 -6.58 11.05
C ALA A 92 8.29 -7.06 12.09
N TRP A 93 8.48 -8.25 12.66
CA TRP A 93 7.64 -8.75 13.75
C TRP A 93 7.76 -7.91 15.02
N ILE A 94 8.97 -7.48 15.39
CA ILE A 94 9.19 -6.59 16.53
C ILE A 94 8.52 -5.23 16.27
N GLN A 95 8.65 -4.66 15.06
CA GLN A 95 7.93 -3.44 14.68
C GLN A 95 6.42 -3.63 14.77
N PHE A 96 5.93 -4.78 14.31
CA PHE A 96 4.53 -5.17 14.44
C PHE A 96 4.10 -5.24 15.90
N GLU A 97 4.84 -5.86 16.82
CA GLU A 97 4.43 -5.91 18.24
C GLU A 97 4.54 -4.54 18.93
N LEU A 98 5.51 -3.69 18.55
CA LEU A 98 5.77 -2.38 19.17
C LEU A 98 4.93 -1.20 18.62
N TYR A 99 3.93 -1.46 17.79
CA TYR A 99 3.06 -0.42 17.19
C TYR A 99 3.82 0.57 16.30
N ILE A 100 4.91 0.13 15.67
CA ILE A 100 5.68 0.96 14.73
C ILE A 100 5.10 0.77 13.31
N ASP A 101 4.29 1.75 12.88
CA ASP A 101 3.69 1.82 11.53
C ASP A 101 4.37 2.97 10.74
N PRO A 102 4.78 2.79 9.46
CA PRO A 102 4.73 1.57 8.65
C PRO A 102 5.78 0.52 9.04
N ILE A 103 5.37 -0.75 8.98
CA ILE A 103 6.27 -1.90 9.17
C ILE A 103 7.19 -1.97 7.96
N ARG A 104 8.50 -1.90 8.21
CA ARG A 104 9.52 -1.94 7.16
C ARG A 104 9.91 -3.38 6.87
N MET A 105 9.70 -3.81 5.63
CA MET A 105 10.15 -5.11 5.14
C MET A 105 11.14 -4.97 3.98
N PHE A 106 12.05 -5.94 3.88
CA PHE A 106 13.10 -5.99 2.86
C PHE A 106 13.03 -7.30 2.04
N PRO A 107 12.00 -7.49 1.19
CA PRO A 107 11.74 -8.77 0.53
C PRO A 107 12.93 -9.29 -0.29
N PHE A 108 13.62 -8.40 -1.00
CA PHE A 108 14.78 -8.77 -1.79
C PHE A 108 15.91 -9.36 -0.93
N VAL A 109 16.20 -8.72 0.21
CA VAL A 109 17.22 -9.19 1.15
C VAL A 109 16.83 -10.55 1.74
N THR A 110 15.56 -10.71 2.12
CA THR A 110 15.00 -11.97 2.65
C THR A 110 15.10 -13.11 1.63
N VAL A 111 14.72 -12.86 0.37
CA VAL A 111 14.78 -13.87 -0.71
C VAL A 111 16.21 -14.24 -1.07
N VAL A 112 17.11 -13.25 -1.20
CA VAL A 112 18.53 -13.49 -1.46
C VAL A 112 19.18 -14.25 -0.30
N GLY A 113 18.83 -13.90 0.95
CA GLY A 113 19.29 -14.60 2.15
C GLY A 113 18.89 -16.07 2.15
N ALA A 114 17.61 -16.37 1.93
CA ALA A 114 17.11 -17.75 1.83
C ALA A 114 17.79 -18.52 0.69
N GLY A 115 17.97 -17.88 -0.48
CA GLY A 115 18.72 -18.43 -1.60
C GLY A 115 20.16 -18.76 -1.24
N ALA A 116 20.87 -17.88 -0.52
CA ALA A 116 22.25 -18.10 -0.08
C ALA A 116 22.38 -19.28 0.91
N VAL A 117 21.42 -19.46 1.81
CA VAL A 117 21.37 -20.60 2.74
C VAL A 117 21.17 -21.92 1.98
N VAL A 118 20.22 -21.95 1.05
CA VAL A 118 19.98 -23.14 0.23
C VAL A 118 21.16 -23.44 -0.70
N LEU A 119 21.79 -22.42 -1.26
CA LEU A 119 23.00 -22.55 -2.06
C LEU A 119 24.14 -23.16 -1.23
N TRP A 120 24.35 -22.67 -0.01
CA TRP A 120 25.32 -23.24 0.93
C TRP A 120 25.04 -24.71 1.23
N LEU A 121 23.77 -25.05 1.52
CA LEU A 121 23.36 -26.42 1.81
C LEU A 121 23.60 -27.34 0.62
N ALA A 122 23.27 -26.87 -0.59
CA ALA A 122 23.51 -27.59 -1.84
C ALA A 122 25.01 -27.88 -2.03
N PHE A 123 25.89 -26.89 -1.81
CA PHE A 123 27.34 -27.11 -1.88
C PHE A 123 27.90 -28.03 -0.79
N ARG A 124 27.19 -28.21 0.33
CA ARG A 124 27.62 -29.08 1.44
C ARG A 124 27.19 -30.54 1.26
N VAL A 125 26.01 -30.75 0.66
CA VAL A 125 25.35 -32.06 0.53
C VAL A 125 25.63 -32.68 -0.83
N LEU A 126 25.70 -31.88 -1.91
CA LEU A 126 25.93 -32.41 -3.24
C LEU A 126 27.38 -32.83 -3.42
N PRO A 127 27.63 -33.98 -4.09
CA PRO A 127 28.98 -34.41 -4.41
C PRO A 127 29.63 -33.39 -5.36
N GLN A 128 30.91 -33.11 -5.14
CA GLN A 128 31.73 -32.23 -5.97
C GLN A 128 31.89 -32.84 -7.37
N THR A 129 30.88 -32.61 -8.21
CA THR A 129 30.79 -33.13 -9.57
C THR A 129 30.64 -31.95 -10.52
N LYS A 130 30.92 -32.18 -11.81
CA LYS A 130 30.70 -31.21 -12.89
C LYS A 130 29.25 -30.68 -12.98
N MET A 131 28.32 -31.35 -12.30
CA MET A 131 26.88 -31.03 -12.26
C MET A 131 26.46 -30.25 -11.01
N MET A 132 27.39 -29.93 -10.12
CA MET A 132 27.11 -29.28 -8.83
C MET A 132 26.38 -27.93 -8.99
N TRP A 133 26.80 -27.10 -9.94
CA TRP A 133 26.19 -25.79 -10.18
C TRP A 133 24.75 -25.86 -10.71
N PRO A 134 24.44 -26.64 -11.75
CA PRO A 134 23.05 -26.87 -12.16
C PRO A 134 22.15 -27.37 -11.03
N LEU A 135 22.64 -28.33 -10.24
CA LEU A 135 21.88 -28.87 -9.11
C LEU A 135 21.68 -27.85 -7.99
N ALA A 136 22.68 -27.02 -7.71
CA ALA A 136 22.57 -25.93 -6.74
C ALA A 136 21.57 -24.84 -7.20
N THR A 137 21.58 -24.48 -8.48
CA THR A 137 20.59 -23.56 -9.07
C THR A 137 19.17 -24.12 -8.95
N VAL A 138 18.99 -25.41 -9.25
CA VAL A 138 17.71 -26.10 -9.06
C VAL A 138 17.26 -26.03 -7.60
N ALA A 139 18.15 -26.34 -6.65
CA ALA A 139 17.83 -26.27 -5.23
C ALA A 139 17.39 -24.85 -4.81
N VAL A 140 18.13 -23.82 -5.22
CA VAL A 140 17.78 -22.42 -4.94
C VAL A 140 16.43 -22.03 -5.54
N THR A 141 16.14 -22.45 -6.77
CA THR A 141 14.88 -22.10 -7.45
C THR A 141 13.65 -22.86 -6.93
N LEU A 142 13.82 -24.11 -6.51
CA LEU A 142 12.74 -24.94 -5.94
C LEU A 142 12.47 -24.61 -4.47
N LEU A 143 13.52 -24.33 -3.70
CA LEU A 143 13.42 -24.21 -2.25
C LEU A 143 13.74 -22.79 -1.78
N GLY A 144 14.90 -22.24 -2.17
CA GLY A 144 15.39 -20.96 -1.66
C GLY A 144 14.45 -19.79 -1.97
N ILE A 145 14.13 -19.59 -3.24
CA ILE A 145 13.29 -18.47 -3.68
C ILE A 145 11.84 -18.62 -3.14
N PRO A 146 11.15 -19.77 -3.29
CA PRO A 146 9.79 -19.91 -2.77
C PRO A 146 9.73 -19.77 -1.25
N LEU A 147 10.70 -20.32 -0.50
CA LEU A 147 10.77 -20.18 0.95
C LEU A 147 11.00 -18.73 1.38
N GLY A 148 11.90 -18.02 0.71
CA GLY A 148 12.13 -16.59 0.93
C GLY A 148 10.88 -15.77 0.67
N LEU A 149 10.17 -16.03 -0.44
CA LEU A 149 8.92 -15.36 -0.79
C LEU A 149 7.79 -15.68 0.20
N LEU A 150 7.68 -16.93 0.66
CA LEU A 150 6.70 -17.33 1.70
C LEU A 150 6.96 -16.59 3.01
N THR A 151 8.24 -16.51 3.43
CA THR A 151 8.69 -15.80 4.64
C THR A 151 8.32 -14.31 4.60
N VAL A 152 8.16 -13.73 3.40
CA VAL A 152 7.70 -12.35 3.22
C VAL A 152 6.17 -12.31 3.16
N SER A 153 5.54 -13.14 2.32
CA SER A 153 4.11 -13.03 2.02
C SER A 153 3.20 -13.36 3.21
N VAL A 154 3.59 -14.29 4.07
CA VAL A 154 2.77 -14.72 5.22
C VAL A 154 2.72 -13.62 6.28
N PRO A 155 3.86 -13.06 6.76
CA PRO A 155 3.83 -11.90 7.65
C PRO A 155 3.11 -10.69 7.07
N ILE A 156 3.29 -10.37 5.77
CA ILE A 156 2.55 -9.26 5.14
C ILE A 156 1.04 -9.48 5.24
N LYS A 157 0.55 -10.69 4.91
CA LYS A 157 -0.88 -11.04 5.01
C LYS A 157 -1.37 -10.87 6.45
N HIS A 158 -0.58 -11.32 7.42
CA HIS A 158 -0.89 -11.21 8.85
C HIS A 158 -0.91 -9.74 9.33
N PHE A 159 0.09 -8.94 9.01
CA PHE A 159 0.17 -7.53 9.42
C PHE A 159 -0.97 -6.71 8.81
N ASN A 160 -1.30 -6.95 7.54
CA ASN A 160 -2.44 -6.31 6.88
C ASN A 160 -3.77 -6.73 7.52
N HIS A 161 -3.92 -8.01 7.91
CA HIS A 161 -5.10 -8.47 8.66
C HIS A 161 -5.27 -7.72 9.99
N HIS A 162 -4.17 -7.31 10.62
CA HIS A 162 -4.15 -6.47 11.82
C HIS A 162 -4.01 -4.97 11.52
N LEU A 163 -4.49 -4.52 10.35
CA LEU A 163 -4.62 -3.12 9.96
C LEU A 163 -3.31 -2.32 10.01
N SER A 164 -2.16 -3.00 9.96
CA SER A 164 -0.84 -2.36 9.97
C SER A 164 -0.36 -2.22 8.53
N SER A 165 0.15 -1.04 8.18
CA SER A 165 0.65 -0.80 6.83
C SER A 165 2.05 -1.41 6.67
N VAL A 166 2.30 -2.04 5.52
CA VAL A 166 3.63 -2.58 5.22
C VAL A 166 4.29 -1.76 4.14
N LYS A 167 5.44 -1.19 4.48
CA LYS A 167 6.32 -0.48 3.55
C LYS A 167 7.37 -1.42 3.01
N ILE A 168 7.29 -1.70 1.71
CA ILE A 168 8.28 -2.50 1.00
C ILE A 168 9.36 -1.57 0.44
N ARG A 169 10.61 -1.73 0.89
CA ARG A 169 11.75 -1.01 0.29
C ARG A 169 12.42 -1.90 -0.76
N ALA A 170 12.44 -1.43 -2.02
CA ALA A 170 13.40 -1.86 -3.03
C ALA A 170 14.56 -0.87 -3.02
N PHE A 171 15.80 -1.34 -2.84
CA PHE A 171 16.98 -0.49 -2.94
C PHE A 171 17.40 -0.41 -4.41
N GLU A 172 17.40 0.80 -4.98
CA GLU A 172 18.01 1.07 -6.29
C GLU A 172 19.31 1.85 -6.10
N ASN A 173 20.39 1.34 -6.67
CA ASN A 173 21.76 1.71 -6.34
C ASN A 173 22.33 2.77 -7.30
N SER A 174 21.55 3.80 -7.62
CA SER A 174 22.00 4.91 -8.49
C SER A 174 21.65 6.26 -7.89
N GLY A 175 22.64 7.14 -7.82
CA GLY A 175 22.66 8.43 -7.09
C GLY A 175 21.69 9.53 -7.53
N TYR A 176 20.59 9.18 -8.20
CA TYR A 176 19.48 10.06 -8.54
C TYR A 176 18.19 9.23 -8.51
N ALA A 177 17.60 8.97 -7.34
CA ALA A 177 16.42 8.10 -7.27
C ALA A 177 15.40 8.55 -6.22
N ARG A 178 14.18 8.87 -6.70
CA ARG A 178 12.96 8.79 -5.89
C ARG A 178 12.78 7.33 -5.51
N SER A 179 12.74 7.03 -4.21
CA SER A 179 12.33 5.72 -3.73
C SER A 179 10.93 5.41 -4.27
N TYR A 180 10.77 4.31 -4.99
CA TYR A 180 9.43 3.77 -5.23
C TYR A 180 8.93 3.22 -3.90
N GLU A 181 8.19 4.05 -3.16
CA GLU A 181 7.56 3.67 -1.91
C GLU A 181 6.25 2.97 -2.22
N GLY A 182 6.28 1.64 -2.34
CA GLY A 182 5.07 0.84 -2.29
C GLY A 182 4.61 0.72 -0.84
N ILE A 183 3.65 1.55 -0.43
CA ILE A 183 2.89 1.32 0.79
C ILE A 183 1.76 0.38 0.40
N ILE A 184 1.84 -0.87 0.84
CA ILE A 184 0.64 -1.73 0.85
C ILE A 184 -0.15 -1.27 2.07
N ALA A 185 -0.98 -0.26 1.88
CA ALA A 185 -1.89 0.22 2.91
C ALA A 185 -2.90 -0.90 3.20
N ALA A 186 -3.20 -1.11 4.49
CA ALA A 186 -4.43 -1.79 4.86
C ALA A 186 -5.58 -0.84 4.50
N HIS A 187 -5.97 -0.81 3.22
CA HIS A 187 -7.22 -0.18 2.84
C HIS A 187 -8.34 -1.00 3.46
N ASP A 188 -9.05 -0.38 4.38
CA ASP A 188 -10.41 -0.78 4.70
C ASP A 188 -11.27 -0.24 3.55
N ASP A 189 -11.89 -1.15 2.79
CA ASP A 189 -12.76 -0.82 1.63
C ASP A 189 -13.96 0.06 2.02
N THR A 190 -14.16 0.30 3.32
CA THR A 190 -15.20 1.19 3.86
C THR A 190 -14.83 2.68 3.86
N TYR A 191 -13.55 3.05 3.77
CA TYR A 191 -13.11 4.45 3.60
C TYR A 191 -13.01 4.82 2.11
N ILE A 192 -14.04 4.52 1.32
CA ILE A 192 -14.30 5.34 0.15
C ILE A 192 -14.96 6.60 0.69
N GLY A 193 -14.13 7.53 1.17
CA GLY A 193 -14.54 8.92 1.31
C GLY A 193 -14.98 9.36 -0.08
N GLY A 194 -16.29 9.28 -0.35
CA GLY A 194 -16.85 9.89 -1.53
C GLY A 194 -16.43 11.36 -1.53
N PRO A 195 -16.10 11.94 -2.69
CA PRO A 195 -15.75 13.36 -2.75
C PRO A 195 -16.84 14.15 -2.01
N ALA A 196 -16.44 14.97 -1.03
CA ALA A 196 -17.39 15.82 -0.34
C ALA A 196 -18.23 16.59 -1.38
N PRO A 197 -19.54 16.78 -1.13
CA PRO A 197 -20.40 17.53 -2.04
C PRO A 197 -19.77 18.90 -2.31
N LEU A 198 -19.68 19.27 -3.59
CA LEU A 198 -19.05 20.51 -4.06
C LEU A 198 -19.81 21.78 -3.64
N ILE A 199 -21.05 21.65 -3.16
CA ILE A 199 -21.95 22.73 -2.77
C ILE A 199 -22.62 22.33 -1.44
N GLY A 200 -22.46 23.14 -0.41
CA GLY A 200 -23.00 22.97 0.94
C GLY A 200 -24.19 23.90 1.18
N GLU A 201 -24.46 24.21 2.45
CA GLU A 201 -25.62 25.02 2.85
C GLU A 201 -25.52 26.48 2.38
N GLU A 202 -24.31 27.07 2.40
CA GLU A 202 -24.10 28.46 1.99
C GLU A 202 -24.27 28.62 0.47
N GLY A 203 -23.66 27.72 -0.32
CA GLY A 203 -23.83 27.70 -1.77
C GLY A 203 -25.26 27.38 -2.23
N LEU A 204 -26.01 26.58 -1.45
CA LEU A 204 -27.45 26.35 -1.68
C LEU A 204 -28.28 27.61 -1.37
N GLY A 205 -27.92 28.37 -0.33
CA GLY A 205 -28.56 29.64 0.02
C GLY A 205 -28.46 30.65 -1.12
N VAL A 206 -27.26 30.86 -1.65
CA VAL A 206 -27.00 31.79 -2.77
C VAL A 206 -27.69 31.33 -4.07
N LEU A 207 -27.78 30.03 -4.33
CA LEU A 207 -28.56 29.51 -5.47
C LEU A 207 -30.07 29.69 -5.29
N GLY A 208 -30.56 29.66 -4.05
CA GLY A 208 -31.94 30.00 -3.71
C GLY A 208 -32.24 31.47 -3.99
N GLU A 209 -31.34 32.37 -3.58
CA GLU A 209 -31.45 33.81 -3.88
C GLU A 209 -31.42 34.10 -5.39
N LEU A 210 -30.61 33.38 -6.16
CA LEU A 210 -30.62 33.48 -7.62
C LEU A 210 -31.93 32.97 -8.24
N ALA A 211 -32.50 31.88 -7.68
CA ALA A 211 -33.75 31.32 -8.18
C ALA A 211 -34.94 32.28 -7.96
N ASP A 212 -34.88 33.10 -6.89
CA ASP A 212 -35.88 34.12 -6.57
C ASP A 212 -35.56 35.49 -7.21
N ALA A 213 -34.45 35.62 -7.94
CA ALA A 213 -34.07 36.84 -8.63
C ALA A 213 -35.07 37.17 -9.75
N ARG A 214 -35.54 38.42 -9.77
CA ARG A 214 -36.47 38.94 -10.78
C ARG A 214 -35.94 40.24 -11.37
N GLU A 215 -36.26 40.49 -12.63
CA GLU A 215 -35.99 41.79 -13.25
C GLU A 215 -36.91 42.85 -12.62
N VAL A 216 -36.31 43.93 -12.09
CA VAL A 216 -37.02 45.00 -11.38
C VAL A 216 -36.74 46.32 -12.06
N ASP A 217 -37.80 47.07 -12.36
CA ASP A 217 -37.70 48.46 -12.80
C ASP A 217 -37.45 49.37 -11.57
N VAL A 218 -36.20 49.82 -11.44
CA VAL A 218 -35.71 50.59 -10.28
C VAL A 218 -36.47 51.91 -10.14
N GLU A 219 -36.75 52.61 -11.25
CA GLU A 219 -37.43 53.92 -11.21
C GLU A 219 -38.89 53.75 -10.74
N ALA A 220 -39.57 52.70 -11.22
CA ALA A 220 -40.95 52.41 -10.86
C ALA A 220 -41.08 51.99 -9.38
N GLU A 221 -40.14 51.21 -8.84
CA GLU A 221 -40.18 50.75 -7.46
C GLU A 221 -39.74 51.80 -6.43
N ILE A 222 -38.81 52.70 -6.79
CA ILE A 222 -38.48 53.87 -5.98
C ILE A 222 -39.68 54.83 -5.92
N ALA A 223 -40.34 55.08 -7.05
CA ALA A 223 -41.56 55.90 -7.10
C ALA A 223 -42.71 55.29 -6.28
N ALA A 224 -42.76 53.96 -6.17
CA ALA A 224 -43.72 53.23 -5.34
C ALA A 224 -43.31 53.10 -3.86
N GLY A 225 -42.12 53.61 -3.48
CA GLY A 225 -41.62 53.61 -2.10
C GLY A 225 -41.16 52.25 -1.57
N ARG A 226 -40.98 51.25 -2.44
CA ARG A 226 -40.56 49.88 -2.07
C ARG A 226 -39.04 49.67 -2.18
N LEU A 227 -38.36 50.59 -2.86
CA LEU A 227 -36.90 50.64 -2.98
C LEU A 227 -36.40 52.04 -2.59
N ARG A 228 -35.24 52.10 -1.94
CA ARG A 228 -34.53 53.34 -1.61
C ARG A 228 -33.07 53.21 -2.03
N GLU A 229 -32.55 54.24 -2.68
CA GLU A 229 -31.12 54.37 -2.93
C GLU A 229 -30.44 55.02 -1.73
N ALA A 230 -29.39 54.38 -1.20
CA ALA A 230 -28.57 54.92 -0.12
C ALA A 230 -27.59 55.98 -0.63
N GLU A 231 -26.99 56.76 0.28
CA GLU A 231 -26.03 57.83 -0.08
C GLU A 231 -24.77 57.32 -0.80
N ASP A 232 -24.50 56.02 -0.74
CA ASP A 232 -23.39 55.33 -1.41
C ASP A 232 -23.79 54.70 -2.76
N GLY A 233 -25.04 54.87 -3.22
CA GLY A 233 -25.58 54.29 -4.46
C GLY A 233 -26.09 52.86 -4.32
N THR A 234 -26.14 52.29 -3.11
CA THR A 234 -26.65 50.93 -2.88
C THR A 234 -28.19 50.93 -2.84
N LEU A 235 -28.82 49.96 -3.52
CA LEU A 235 -30.28 49.78 -3.47
C LEU A 235 -30.69 49.01 -2.22
N ILE A 236 -31.62 49.57 -1.45
CA ILE A 236 -32.20 48.99 -0.24
C ILE A 236 -33.69 48.74 -0.49
N LYS A 237 -34.11 47.48 -0.38
CA LYS A 237 -35.51 47.10 -0.41
C LYS A 237 -36.11 47.34 0.97
N ILE A 238 -37.30 47.94 0.99
CA ILE A 238 -38.07 48.17 2.22
C ILE A 238 -39.22 47.16 2.21
N ASN A 239 -39.19 46.20 3.14
CA ASN A 239 -40.22 45.19 3.27
C ASN A 239 -41.50 45.77 3.94
N GLU A 240 -42.62 45.07 3.83
CA GLU A 240 -43.92 45.53 4.37
C GLU A 240 -43.93 45.70 5.90
N ASP A 241 -42.98 45.06 6.60
CA ASP A 241 -42.75 45.17 8.03
C ASP A 241 -41.80 46.33 8.43
N GLY A 242 -41.28 47.07 7.44
CA GLY A 242 -40.32 48.16 7.62
C GLY A 242 -38.87 47.72 7.79
N SER A 243 -38.55 46.43 7.60
CA SER A 243 -37.17 45.96 7.57
C SER A 243 -36.46 46.41 6.28
N GLU A 244 -35.21 46.83 6.43
CA GLU A 244 -34.34 47.26 5.32
C GLU A 244 -33.41 46.12 4.93
N GLU A 245 -33.44 45.72 3.65
CA GLU A 245 -32.62 44.63 3.11
C GLU A 245 -31.81 45.15 1.91
N LYS A 246 -30.51 44.88 1.87
CA LYS A 246 -29.66 45.29 0.75
C LYS A 246 -29.95 44.42 -0.47
N VAL A 247 -30.16 45.04 -1.62
CA VAL A 247 -30.40 44.32 -2.87
C VAL A 247 -29.06 44.06 -3.55
N GLY A 248 -28.70 42.78 -3.69
CA GLY A 248 -27.54 42.36 -4.48
C GLY A 248 -27.77 42.58 -5.97
N THR A 249 -26.71 42.88 -6.71
CA THR A 249 -26.75 42.97 -8.17
C THR A 249 -26.17 41.71 -8.80
N LEU A 250 -26.60 41.41 -10.04
CA LEU A 250 -26.09 40.26 -10.80
C LEU A 250 -24.58 40.36 -11.08
N GLU A 251 -24.02 41.57 -11.06
CA GLU A 251 -22.59 41.83 -11.18
C GLU A 251 -21.80 41.40 -9.93
N THR A 252 -22.42 41.45 -8.74
CA THR A 252 -21.81 41.01 -7.47
C THR A 252 -22.07 39.53 -7.16
N PHE A 253 -22.93 38.87 -7.93
CA PHE A 253 -23.33 37.49 -7.68
C PHE A 253 -22.16 36.50 -7.78
N ASP A 254 -21.28 36.66 -8.76
CA ASP A 254 -20.15 35.74 -8.95
C ASP A 254 -19.20 35.79 -7.74
N ASP A 255 -18.92 36.99 -7.23
CA ASP A 255 -18.07 37.18 -6.03
C ASP A 255 -18.70 36.55 -4.79
N VAL A 256 -20.00 36.79 -4.55
CA VAL A 256 -20.75 36.23 -3.41
C VAL A 256 -20.86 34.70 -3.51
N PHE A 257 -21.07 34.17 -4.72
CA PHE A 257 -21.15 32.74 -4.95
C PHE A 257 -19.80 32.03 -4.77
N GLN A 258 -18.68 32.66 -5.20
CA GLN A 258 -17.35 32.13 -4.93
C GLN A 258 -17.02 32.14 -3.43
N GLU A 259 -17.39 33.20 -2.70
CA GLU A 259 -17.19 33.29 -1.26
C GLU A 259 -17.98 32.18 -0.51
N ALA A 260 -19.24 31.95 -0.90
CA ALA A 260 -20.06 30.87 -0.37
C ALA A 260 -19.47 29.48 -0.66
N LEU A 261 -18.95 29.25 -1.88
CA LEU A 261 -18.26 28.01 -2.22
C LEU A 261 -16.96 27.82 -1.43
N GLU A 262 -16.21 28.87 -1.14
CA GLU A 262 -15.01 28.80 -0.30
C GLU A 262 -15.35 28.49 1.17
N ALA A 263 -16.45 29.05 1.68
CA ALA A 263 -16.96 28.75 3.01
C ALA A 263 -17.40 27.28 3.12
N ASP A 264 -18.20 26.79 2.17
CA ASP A 264 -18.62 25.39 2.10
C ASP A 264 -17.42 24.44 1.98
N ARG A 265 -16.41 24.80 1.18
CA ARG A 265 -15.17 24.01 1.06
C ARG A 265 -14.40 23.95 2.37
N LYS A 266 -14.32 25.05 3.13
CA LYS A 266 -13.68 25.05 4.46
C LYS A 266 -14.43 24.12 5.40
N VAL A 267 -15.74 24.26 5.53
CA VAL A 267 -16.57 23.42 6.41
C VAL A 267 -16.46 21.94 6.01
N ALA A 268 -16.56 21.63 4.72
CA ALA A 268 -16.39 20.26 4.22
C ALA A 268 -14.98 19.72 4.52
N SER A 269 -13.94 20.53 4.37
CA SER A 269 -12.56 20.13 4.66
C SER A 269 -12.31 19.89 6.15
N GLU A 270 -12.90 20.70 7.03
CA GLU A 270 -12.83 20.56 8.48
C GLU A 270 -13.60 19.32 8.94
N GLU A 271 -14.78 19.08 8.36
CA GLU A 271 -15.58 17.90 8.67
C GLU A 271 -14.91 16.61 8.18
N GLU A 272 -14.31 16.61 6.99
CA GLU A 272 -13.48 15.51 6.51
C GLU A 272 -12.26 15.28 7.40
N ALA A 273 -11.58 16.35 7.83
CA ALA A 273 -10.42 16.25 8.72
C ALA A 273 -10.83 15.65 10.07
N ARG A 274 -11.99 16.05 10.61
CA ARG A 274 -12.56 15.49 11.84
C ARG A 274 -12.98 14.03 11.66
N LYS A 275 -13.63 13.68 10.54
CA LYS A 275 -13.99 12.29 10.20
C LYS A 275 -12.75 11.42 10.07
N ARG A 276 -11.68 11.92 9.44
CA ARG A 276 -10.38 11.25 9.36
C ARG A 276 -9.76 11.06 10.74
N ALA A 277 -9.71 12.10 11.56
CA ALA A 277 -9.14 12.02 12.91
C ALA A 277 -9.91 11.03 13.81
N ALA A 278 -11.25 11.04 13.75
CA ALA A 278 -12.09 10.09 14.50
C ALA A 278 -11.90 8.65 14.00
N TRP A 279 -11.83 8.45 12.68
CA TRP A 279 -11.55 7.14 12.10
C TRP A 279 -10.14 6.64 12.46
N GLU A 280 -9.12 7.50 12.42
CA GLU A 280 -7.76 7.15 12.82
C GLU A 280 -7.70 6.73 14.30
N ALA A 281 -8.41 7.44 15.18
CA ALA A 281 -8.52 7.08 16.60
C ALA A 281 -9.22 5.72 16.81
N GLU A 282 -10.35 5.49 16.15
CA GLU A 282 -11.06 4.20 16.21
C GLU A 282 -10.19 3.04 15.68
N MET A 283 -9.45 3.28 14.60
CA MET A 283 -8.55 2.29 14.02
C MET A 283 -7.36 2.01 14.94
N GLU A 284 -6.87 3.01 15.68
CA GLU A 284 -5.82 2.81 16.67
C GLU A 284 -6.30 1.94 17.84
N GLU A 285 -7.53 2.12 18.31
CA GLU A 285 -8.14 1.25 19.33
C GLU A 285 -8.31 -0.19 18.81
N ARG A 286 -8.81 -0.37 17.59
CA ARG A 286 -8.93 -1.69 16.95
C ARG A 286 -7.57 -2.37 16.77
N ARG A 287 -6.52 -1.62 16.43
CA ARG A 287 -5.13 -2.12 16.36
C ARG A 287 -4.60 -2.59 17.72
N ARG A 288 -5.06 -2.01 18.83
CA ARG A 288 -4.66 -2.43 20.19
C ARG A 288 -5.22 -3.80 20.57
N GLY A 289 -6.44 -4.14 20.16
CA GLY A 289 -7.11 -5.40 20.52
C GLY A 289 -6.59 -6.68 19.82
N GLY A 290 -5.79 -6.56 18.77
CA GLY A 290 -5.39 -7.69 17.92
C GLY A 290 -3.99 -8.28 18.13
N ARG A 291 -3.23 -7.86 19.15
CA ARG A 291 -1.78 -8.20 19.25
C ARG A 291 -1.45 -9.15 20.39
N PHE A 292 -0.50 -10.06 20.15
CA PHE A 292 -0.14 -11.15 21.05
C PHE A 292 0.46 -10.69 22.38
N LEU A 293 1.20 -9.56 22.38
CA LEU A 293 1.93 -9.14 23.58
C LEU A 293 1.25 -8.05 24.42
N GLY A 294 0.21 -7.36 23.95
CA GLY A 294 -0.53 -6.38 24.77
C GLY A 294 0.34 -5.32 25.50
N LEU A 295 1.60 -5.14 25.09
CA LEU A 295 2.62 -4.45 25.87
C LEU A 295 2.58 -2.94 25.59
N ARG A 296 1.47 -2.29 25.97
CA ARG A 296 1.45 -0.90 26.44
C ARG A 296 0.06 -0.56 27.01
N GLU A 297 0.00 -0.35 28.33
CA GLU A 297 -0.85 0.73 28.85
C GLU A 297 -0.27 2.04 28.30
N ALA A 298 -0.99 2.71 27.41
CA ALA A 298 -0.60 4.05 27.00
C ALA A 298 -0.66 4.97 28.24
N PRO A 299 0.30 5.89 28.45
CA PRO A 299 0.04 6.99 29.37
C PRO A 299 -1.21 7.70 28.86
N ALA A 300 -2.18 7.92 29.75
CA ALA A 300 -3.36 8.69 29.47
C ALA A 300 -2.93 9.96 28.71
N VAL A 301 -3.34 10.08 27.46
CA VAL A 301 -3.36 11.37 26.80
C VAL A 301 -4.47 12.11 27.53
N GLU A 302 -4.09 12.91 28.53
CA GLU A 302 -4.95 13.98 29.00
C GLU A 302 -5.35 14.76 27.77
N SER A 303 -6.64 14.68 27.44
CA SER A 303 -7.30 15.55 26.49
C SER A 303 -6.81 16.97 26.76
N ALA A 304 -6.12 17.55 25.80
CA ALA A 304 -5.86 18.97 25.75
C ALA A 304 -7.18 19.69 25.41
N ASP A 305 -8.13 19.60 26.33
CA ASP A 305 -9.36 20.38 26.43
C ASP A 305 -9.49 20.76 27.90
N ALA A 306 -8.68 21.73 28.31
CA ALA A 306 -8.87 22.49 29.53
C ALA A 306 -8.09 23.82 29.46
N SER A 307 -8.46 24.70 28.53
CA SER A 307 -8.63 26.15 28.73
C SER A 307 -8.83 26.87 27.41
#